data_AF-A0A497ZX21-F1
#
_entry.id   AF-A0A497ZX21-F1
#
_cell.length_a   1.000
_cell.length_b   1.000
_cell.length_c   1.000
_cell.angle_alpha   90.00
_cell.angle_beta   90.00
_cell.angle_gamma   90.00
#
_symmetry.space_group_name_H-M   'P 1'
#
loop_
_entity.id
_entity.type
_entity.pdbx_description
1 polymer ?
#
loop_
_entity_poly.entity_id
_entity_poly.type
_entity_poly.pdbx_seq_one_letter_code
_entity_poly.pdbx_strand_id
1 'polypeptide(L)'
;MARVTSPVEGFTGDGPQGLRFEDGQAETDNPALIAYFKRKGFGIDDAEPVTPEDPEPPDPREHGTTLVGSALRDAAVDPRPEDFLPPTNAGRANPHGAQVVSPGIHAVSGPGPIVPGPVGRFERTEDGSEVVISDTDEQQRRETTAAEKVFLERRPVPQATAELGDQQLADDAKEPPAGNASQEAWADWVIATRPDLDEAEVRAMKRDELREQYGPRPE
;
A
#
# COMPACT_ATOMS: atom_id res chain seq x y z
N MET A 1 -24.24 -39.15 -39.11
CA MET A 1 -23.62 -38.61 -37.90
C MET A 1 -22.71 -37.48 -38.35
N ALA A 2 -22.77 -36.34 -37.69
CA ALA A 2 -21.91 -35.20 -37.96
C ALA A 2 -20.76 -35.18 -36.93
N ARG A 3 -19.56 -34.84 -37.39
CA ARG A 3 -18.41 -34.59 -36.51
C ARG A 3 -18.43 -33.14 -36.05
N VAL A 4 -18.32 -32.93 -34.74
CA VAL A 4 -18.30 -31.62 -34.11
C VAL A 4 -16.91 -31.36 -33.55
N THR A 5 -16.28 -30.27 -34.00
CA THR A 5 -14.97 -29.81 -33.52
C THR A 5 -15.14 -28.60 -32.60
N SER A 6 -14.57 -28.66 -31.40
CA SER A 6 -14.53 -27.59 -30.41
C SER A 6 -13.60 -26.45 -30.86
N PRO A 7 -13.98 -25.17 -30.63
CA PRO A 7 -13.08 -24.02 -30.80
C PRO A 7 -11.93 -23.98 -29.77
N VAL A 8 -12.08 -24.69 -28.66
CA VAL A 8 -11.02 -24.86 -27.66
C VAL A 8 -10.25 -26.13 -28.00
N GLU A 9 -8.97 -25.96 -28.34
CA GLU A 9 -8.04 -27.05 -28.68
C GLU A 9 -7.91 -28.04 -27.51
N GLY A 10 -7.97 -29.34 -27.81
CA GLY A 10 -7.82 -30.42 -26.82
C GLY A 10 -8.96 -30.56 -25.80
N PHE A 11 -10.08 -29.85 -25.98
CA PHE A 11 -11.18 -29.87 -25.01
C PHE A 11 -11.74 -31.30 -24.80
N THR A 12 -11.71 -31.78 -23.56
CA THR A 12 -12.27 -33.08 -23.17
C THR A 12 -13.26 -32.89 -22.03
N GLY A 13 -14.52 -33.28 -22.22
CA GLY A 13 -15.57 -33.02 -21.23
C GLY A 13 -16.98 -33.24 -21.75
N ASP A 14 -17.96 -32.97 -20.89
CA ASP A 14 -19.37 -33.09 -21.24
C ASP A 14 -19.88 -31.82 -21.92
N GLY A 15 -20.42 -32.01 -23.11
CA GLY A 15 -21.13 -31.01 -23.89
C GLY A 15 -22.64 -31.04 -23.63
N PRO A 16 -23.39 -30.19 -24.34
CA PRO A 16 -24.84 -30.11 -24.25
C PRO A 16 -25.51 -31.48 -24.43
N GLN A 17 -26.55 -31.74 -23.62
CA GLN A 17 -27.32 -33.00 -23.64
C GLN A 17 -26.47 -34.27 -23.45
N GLY A 18 -25.33 -34.17 -22.77
CA GLY A 18 -24.48 -35.32 -22.46
C GLY A 18 -23.60 -35.76 -23.63
N LEU A 19 -23.45 -34.95 -24.67
CA LEU A 19 -22.51 -35.23 -25.75
C LEU A 19 -21.08 -35.15 -25.22
N ARG A 20 -20.34 -36.26 -25.22
CA ARG A 20 -18.95 -36.28 -24.73
C ARG A 20 -18.00 -35.79 -25.82
N PHE A 21 -17.15 -34.84 -25.46
CA PHE A 21 -15.99 -34.43 -26.26
C PHE A 21 -14.74 -35.14 -25.77
N GLU A 22 -13.93 -35.60 -26.73
CA GLU A 22 -12.61 -36.17 -26.53
C GLU A 22 -11.64 -35.48 -27.50
N ASP A 23 -10.59 -34.86 -26.96
CA ASP A 23 -9.59 -34.11 -27.75
C ASP A 23 -10.21 -33.10 -28.73
N GLY A 24 -11.23 -32.37 -28.26
CA GLY A 24 -11.95 -31.37 -29.03
C GLY A 24 -12.94 -31.95 -30.05
N GLN A 25 -13.14 -33.27 -30.13
CA GLN A 25 -14.01 -33.92 -31.10
C GLN A 25 -15.20 -34.61 -30.43
N ALA A 26 -16.37 -34.56 -31.07
CA ALA A 26 -17.55 -35.33 -30.69
C ALA A 26 -18.39 -35.69 -31.91
N GLU A 27 -19.23 -36.73 -31.80
CA GLU A 27 -20.12 -37.14 -32.89
C GLU A 27 -21.59 -37.08 -32.47
N THR A 28 -22.44 -36.47 -33.29
CA THR A 28 -23.88 -36.43 -33.04
C THR A 28 -24.68 -36.48 -34.33
N ASP A 29 -25.85 -37.11 -34.30
CA ASP A 29 -26.84 -37.09 -35.38
C ASP A 29 -28.05 -36.20 -35.03
N ASN A 30 -28.07 -35.59 -33.85
CA ASN A 30 -29.17 -34.75 -33.39
C ASN A 30 -29.15 -33.39 -34.13
N PRO A 31 -30.14 -33.09 -34.99
CA PRO A 31 -30.14 -31.86 -35.78
C PRO A 31 -30.21 -30.59 -34.91
N ALA A 32 -30.79 -30.66 -33.70
CA ALA A 32 -30.85 -29.53 -32.79
C ALA A 32 -29.47 -29.20 -32.21
N LEU A 33 -28.65 -30.22 -31.92
CA LEU A 33 -27.28 -30.04 -31.43
C LEU A 33 -26.37 -29.50 -32.54
N ILE A 34 -26.48 -30.03 -33.76
CA ILE A 34 -25.72 -29.54 -34.92
C ILE A 34 -26.00 -28.05 -35.16
N ALA A 35 -27.27 -27.64 -35.14
CA ALA A 35 -27.64 -26.23 -35.30
C ALA A 35 -27.16 -25.34 -34.14
N TYR A 36 -27.14 -25.86 -32.91
CA TYR A 36 -26.58 -25.18 -31.75
C TYR A 36 -25.08 -24.94 -31.92
N PHE A 37 -24.32 -25.99 -32.23
CA PHE A 37 -22.87 -25.95 -32.39
C PHE A 37 -22.46 -25.01 -33.51
N LYS A 38 -23.14 -25.06 -34.66
CA LYS A 38 -22.91 -24.12 -35.78
C LYS A 38 -23.08 -22.65 -35.36
N ARG A 39 -24.11 -22.32 -34.57
CA ARG A 39 -24.33 -20.94 -34.07
C ARG A 39 -23.31 -20.51 -33.02
N LYS A 40 -22.68 -21.47 -32.34
CA LYS A 40 -21.68 -21.23 -31.31
C LYS A 40 -20.25 -21.27 -31.84
N GLY A 41 -20.07 -21.34 -33.16
CA GLY A 41 -18.74 -21.32 -33.78
C GLY A 41 -18.00 -22.65 -33.72
N PHE A 42 -18.67 -23.76 -33.41
CA PHE A 42 -18.04 -25.08 -33.52
C PHE A 42 -17.91 -25.47 -35.00
N GLY A 43 -16.85 -26.22 -35.30
CA GLY A 43 -16.65 -26.85 -36.58
C GLY A 43 -17.61 -28.01 -36.77
N ILE A 44 -18.20 -28.14 -37.97
CA ILE A 44 -19.10 -29.24 -38.32
C ILE A 44 -18.59 -29.88 -39.60
N ASP A 45 -18.43 -31.21 -39.58
CA ASP A 45 -17.99 -32.01 -40.74
C ASP A 45 -16.71 -31.45 -41.38
N ASP A 46 -15.66 -31.35 -40.56
CA ASP A 46 -14.33 -30.85 -40.91
C ASP A 46 -14.27 -29.34 -41.26
N ALA A 47 -15.36 -28.58 -41.07
CA ALA A 47 -15.28 -27.12 -41.05
C ALA A 47 -14.45 -26.63 -39.86
N GLU A 48 -13.63 -25.60 -40.07
CA GLU A 48 -12.84 -24.99 -38.99
C GLU A 48 -13.77 -24.34 -37.95
N PRO A 49 -13.55 -24.60 -36.65
CA PRO A 49 -14.24 -23.87 -35.61
C PRO A 49 -13.76 -22.41 -35.59
N VAL A 50 -14.69 -21.51 -35.27
CA VAL A 50 -14.38 -20.11 -35.00
C VAL A 50 -14.04 -20.00 -33.53
N THR A 51 -12.75 -19.85 -33.22
CA THR A 51 -12.30 -19.50 -31.87
C THR A 51 -12.77 -18.08 -31.57
N PRO A 52 -13.63 -17.87 -30.55
CA PRO A 52 -13.98 -16.51 -30.14
C PRO A 52 -12.72 -15.84 -29.58
N GLU A 53 -12.37 -14.68 -30.12
CA GLU A 53 -11.35 -13.83 -29.50
C GLU A 53 -11.91 -13.31 -28.17
N ASP A 54 -11.11 -13.39 -27.11
CA ASP A 54 -11.48 -12.75 -25.84
C ASP A 54 -11.57 -11.24 -26.08
N PRO A 55 -12.72 -10.60 -25.81
CA PRO A 55 -12.83 -9.17 -26.01
C PRO A 55 -11.88 -8.44 -25.05
N GLU A 56 -11.04 -7.56 -25.59
CA GLU A 56 -10.23 -6.69 -24.76
C GLU A 56 -11.16 -5.83 -23.87
N PRO A 57 -10.89 -5.72 -22.56
CA PRO A 57 -11.68 -4.85 -21.70
C PRO A 57 -11.71 -3.43 -22.27
N PRO A 58 -12.89 -2.79 -22.37
CA PRO A 58 -12.98 -1.44 -22.91
C PRO A 58 -12.10 -0.49 -22.10
N ASP A 59 -11.41 0.45 -22.77
CA ASP A 59 -10.70 1.53 -22.08
C ASP A 59 -11.74 2.54 -21.57
N PRO A 60 -11.83 2.77 -20.24
CA PRO A 60 -12.76 3.76 -19.67
C PRO A 60 -12.59 5.17 -20.25
N ARG A 61 -11.42 5.51 -20.79
CA ARG A 61 -11.13 6.82 -21.39
C ARG A 61 -11.87 7.05 -22.71
N GLU A 62 -12.27 5.98 -23.39
CA GLU A 62 -12.98 6.06 -24.67
C GLU A 62 -14.50 6.23 -24.47
N HIS A 63 -15.00 6.04 -23.25
CA HIS A 63 -16.39 6.24 -22.92
C HIS A 63 -16.63 7.67 -22.40
N GLY A 64 -17.41 8.45 -23.16
CA GLY A 64 -17.83 9.79 -22.73
C GLY A 64 -18.74 9.72 -21.52
N THR A 65 -18.27 10.20 -20.36
CA THR A 65 -19.10 10.35 -19.16
C THR A 65 -19.55 11.80 -18.99
N THR A 66 -20.84 12.01 -18.72
CA THR A 66 -21.32 13.27 -18.15
C THR A 66 -20.74 13.41 -16.74
N LEU A 67 -19.77 14.29 -16.58
CA LEU A 67 -19.17 14.56 -15.28
C LEU A 67 -20.16 15.34 -14.41
N VAL A 68 -20.63 14.74 -13.31
CA VAL A 68 -21.41 15.42 -12.27
C VAL A 68 -20.48 15.73 -11.10
N GLY A 69 -20.14 17.01 -10.92
CA GLY A 69 -19.22 17.48 -9.88
C GLY A 69 -17.86 17.96 -10.41
N SER A 70 -16.92 18.26 -9.49
CA SER A 70 -15.53 18.57 -9.85
C SER A 70 -14.78 17.29 -10.22
N ALA A 71 -13.95 17.34 -11.27
CA ALA A 71 -13.19 16.18 -11.71
C ALA A 71 -12.26 15.67 -10.59
N LEU A 72 -12.61 14.53 -9.99
CA LEU A 72 -11.68 13.75 -9.19
C LEU A 72 -10.57 13.29 -10.14
N ARG A 73 -9.36 13.82 -9.95
CA ARG A 73 -8.21 13.48 -10.77
C ARG A 73 -7.64 12.13 -10.31
N ASP A 74 -7.83 11.10 -11.10
CA ASP A 74 -7.31 9.76 -10.84
C ASP A 74 -5.86 9.63 -11.34
N ALA A 75 -4.92 9.34 -10.44
CA ALA A 75 -3.51 9.15 -10.77
C ALA A 75 -3.26 7.92 -11.66
N ALA A 76 -4.17 6.94 -11.70
CA ALA A 76 -4.08 5.82 -12.65
C ALA A 76 -4.35 6.27 -14.10
N VAL A 77 -5.13 7.34 -14.27
CA VAL A 77 -5.55 7.87 -15.58
C VAL A 77 -4.68 9.04 -16.03
N ASP A 78 -4.35 9.97 -15.14
CA ASP A 78 -3.52 11.16 -15.41
C ASP A 78 -2.46 11.35 -14.30
N PRO A 79 -1.39 10.52 -14.31
CA PRO A 79 -0.35 10.60 -13.30
C PRO A 79 0.49 11.88 -13.46
N ARG A 80 0.80 12.53 -12.34
CA ARG A 80 1.73 13.66 -12.27
C ARG A 80 2.99 13.31 -11.48
N PRO A 81 4.10 14.06 -11.67
CA PRO A 81 5.34 13.82 -10.93
C PRO A 81 5.18 13.88 -9.40
N GLU A 82 4.26 14.71 -8.90
CA GLU A 82 3.94 14.85 -7.48
C GLU A 82 3.05 13.72 -6.92
N ASP A 83 2.58 12.80 -7.76
CA ASP A 83 1.74 11.70 -7.31
C ASP A 83 2.58 10.67 -6.56
N PHE A 84 2.11 10.30 -5.37
CA PHE A 84 2.79 9.30 -4.58
C PHE A 84 2.55 7.90 -5.16
N LEU A 85 3.60 7.29 -5.71
CA LEU A 85 3.62 5.92 -6.22
C LEU A 85 2.47 5.60 -7.20
N PRO A 86 2.29 6.34 -8.30
CA PRO A 86 1.28 5.99 -9.29
C PRO A 86 1.55 4.59 -9.85
N PRO A 87 0.50 3.88 -10.31
CA PRO A 87 0.67 2.59 -10.97
C PRO A 87 1.71 2.64 -12.08
N THR A 88 2.50 1.58 -12.23
CA THR A 88 3.38 1.46 -13.40
C THR A 88 2.53 1.48 -14.67
N ASN A 89 2.98 2.23 -15.67
CA ASN A 89 2.25 2.50 -16.92
C ASN A 89 0.91 3.25 -16.76
N ALA A 90 0.67 3.90 -15.61
CA ALA A 90 -0.44 4.82 -15.44
C ALA A 90 -0.48 5.87 -16.57
N GLY A 91 -1.68 6.25 -16.99
CA GLY A 91 -1.94 7.17 -18.11
C GLY A 91 -1.51 6.69 -19.50
N ARG A 92 -0.80 5.56 -19.63
CA ARG A 92 -0.34 5.00 -20.92
C ARG A 92 -1.10 3.74 -21.33
N ALA A 93 -1.33 2.82 -20.40
CA ALA A 93 -2.07 1.58 -20.64
C ALA A 93 -3.49 1.67 -20.06
N ASN A 94 -4.42 0.80 -20.47
CA ASN A 94 -5.77 0.77 -19.90
C ASN A 94 -5.69 0.67 -18.36
N PRO A 95 -6.30 1.60 -17.60
CA PRO A 95 -6.19 1.62 -16.13
C PRO A 95 -6.76 0.38 -15.45
N HIS A 96 -7.57 -0.42 -16.16
CA HIS A 96 -8.08 -1.73 -15.70
C HIS A 96 -7.42 -2.93 -16.41
N GLY A 97 -6.45 -2.69 -17.29
CA GLY A 97 -5.74 -3.73 -18.03
C GLY A 97 -4.57 -4.32 -17.23
N ALA A 98 -4.16 -5.54 -17.57
CA ALA A 98 -3.08 -6.27 -16.90
C ALA A 98 -1.70 -5.58 -16.97
N GLN A 99 -1.55 -4.55 -17.82
CA GLN A 99 -0.31 -3.79 -18.00
C GLN A 99 -0.13 -2.65 -16.98
N VAL A 100 -1.17 -2.29 -16.23
CA VAL A 100 -1.12 -1.28 -15.17
C VAL A 100 -1.00 -1.99 -13.84
N VAL A 101 0.17 -1.88 -13.19
CA VAL A 101 0.47 -2.59 -11.93
C VAL A 101 0.75 -1.58 -10.83
N SER A 102 -0.03 -1.61 -9.75
CA SER A 102 0.20 -0.78 -8.57
C SER A 102 1.47 -1.22 -7.82
N PRO A 103 2.50 -0.36 -7.72
CA PRO A 103 3.62 -0.62 -6.84
C PRO A 103 3.10 -0.66 -5.40
N GLY A 104 3.15 -1.82 -4.75
CA GLY A 104 2.97 -1.92 -3.29
C GLY A 104 1.72 -2.60 -2.77
N ILE A 105 0.66 -2.85 -3.56
CA ILE A 105 -0.46 -3.70 -3.07
C ILE A 105 -0.08 -5.19 -3.13
N HIS A 106 0.78 -5.57 -4.09
CA HIS A 106 1.19 -6.96 -4.30
C HIS A 106 2.72 -7.20 -4.27
N ALA A 107 3.54 -6.14 -4.21
CA ALA A 107 5.00 -6.25 -4.35
C ALA A 107 5.77 -6.26 -3.01
N VAL A 108 5.10 -6.01 -1.88
CA VAL A 108 5.67 -6.16 -0.54
C VAL A 108 4.91 -7.27 0.18
N SER A 109 5.54 -8.43 0.31
CA SER A 109 5.09 -9.42 1.29
C SER A 109 5.45 -8.92 2.68
N GLY A 110 4.46 -8.40 3.41
CA GLY A 110 4.59 -7.94 4.78
C GLY A 110 3.62 -6.81 5.11
N PRO A 111 3.38 -6.50 6.40
CA PRO A 111 2.75 -5.24 6.77
C PRO A 111 3.56 -4.11 6.12
N GLY A 112 2.88 -3.17 5.45
CA GLY A 112 3.54 -1.97 4.92
C GLY A 112 4.32 -1.25 6.03
N PRO A 113 5.25 -0.35 5.68
CA PRO A 113 6.05 0.38 6.67
C PRO A 113 5.20 1.38 7.44
N ILE A 114 4.35 0.88 8.35
CA ILE A 114 3.69 1.66 9.36
C ILE A 114 4.74 1.91 10.42
N VAL A 115 5.16 3.17 10.58
CA VAL A 115 6.09 3.55 11.63
C VAL A 115 5.33 3.50 12.96
N PRO A 116 5.71 2.62 13.92
CA PRO A 116 5.07 2.60 15.22
C PRO A 116 5.37 3.90 15.97
N GLY A 117 4.36 4.45 16.64
CA GLY A 117 4.50 5.65 17.47
C GLY A 117 3.22 6.50 17.50
N PRO A 118 3.23 7.59 18.28
CA PRO A 118 2.11 8.52 18.35
C PRO A 118 1.91 9.22 17.00
N VAL A 119 0.65 9.47 16.65
CA VAL A 119 0.22 10.09 15.39
C VAL A 119 0.19 11.62 15.52
N GLY A 120 1.18 12.18 16.20
CA GLY A 120 1.17 13.58 16.57
C GLY A 120 2.16 13.91 17.68
N ARG A 121 2.21 15.19 18.04
CA ARG A 121 3.00 15.65 19.19
C ARG A 121 2.17 15.53 20.46
N PHE A 122 2.84 15.20 21.56
CA PHE A 122 2.25 15.30 22.88
C PHE A 122 2.28 16.76 23.30
N GLU A 123 1.11 17.38 23.44
CA GLU A 123 1.01 18.66 24.14
C GLU A 123 0.41 18.44 25.51
N ARG A 124 0.95 19.17 26.48
CA ARG A 124 0.42 19.15 27.84
C ARG A 124 -0.53 20.32 28.02
N THR A 125 -1.76 20.03 28.40
CA THR A 125 -2.76 21.05 28.74
C THR A 125 -2.46 21.68 30.11
N GLU A 126 -3.09 22.81 30.41
CA GLU A 126 -2.89 23.57 31.65
C GLU A 126 -3.19 22.76 32.93
N ASP A 127 -4.01 21.72 32.82
CA ASP A 127 -4.34 20.79 33.90
C ASP A 127 -3.31 19.66 34.09
N GLY A 128 -2.25 19.66 33.28
CA GLY A 128 -1.18 18.67 33.33
C GLY A 128 -1.49 17.35 32.61
N SER A 129 -2.68 17.22 32.01
CA SER A 129 -3.00 16.07 31.16
C SER A 129 -2.26 16.16 29.81
N GLU A 130 -2.02 14.99 29.22
CA GLU A 130 -1.25 14.86 27.98
C GLU A 130 -2.24 14.57 26.86
N VAL A 131 -2.28 15.45 25.87
CA VAL A 131 -3.16 15.33 24.71
C VAL A 131 -2.29 15.09 23.49
N VAL A 132 -2.61 14.05 22.73
CA VAL A 132 -2.01 13.83 21.42
C VAL A 132 -2.68 14.81 20.46
N ILE A 133 -1.94 15.83 20.04
CA ILE A 133 -2.38 16.69 18.96
C ILE A 133 -1.96 16.02 17.66
N SER A 134 -2.96 15.53 16.91
CA SER A 134 -2.74 14.96 15.60
C SER A 134 -2.06 16.00 14.70
N ASP A 135 -0.81 15.73 14.33
CA ASP A 135 -0.06 16.53 13.38
C ASP A 135 0.05 15.71 12.09
N THR A 136 -0.89 15.98 11.18
CA THR A 136 -1.00 15.24 9.91
C THR A 136 0.22 15.47 9.03
N ASP A 137 0.86 16.64 9.12
CA ASP A 137 2.03 16.98 8.31
C ASP A 137 3.27 16.24 8.82
N GLU A 138 3.42 16.14 10.14
CA GLU A 138 4.47 15.33 10.78
C GLU A 138 4.32 13.85 10.46
N GLN A 139 3.11 13.32 10.61
CA GLN A 139 2.79 11.93 10.27
C GLN A 139 3.10 11.65 8.80
N GLN A 140 2.62 12.50 7.89
CA GLN A 140 2.81 12.31 6.46
C GLN A 140 4.29 12.35 6.09
N ARG A 141 5.09 13.20 6.74
CA ARG A 141 6.55 13.24 6.53
C ARG A 141 7.24 11.96 7.01
N ARG A 142 6.87 11.44 8.19
CA ARG A 142 7.40 10.19 8.74
C ARG A 142 7.08 8.99 7.87
N GLU A 143 5.83 8.87 7.44
CA GLU A 143 5.37 7.79 6.56
C GLU A 143 6.03 7.88 5.18
N THR A 144 6.15 9.08 4.61
CA THR A 144 6.85 9.30 3.34
C THR A 144 8.31 8.88 3.45
N THR A 145 9.01 9.31 4.51
CA THR A 145 10.42 8.96 4.74
C THR A 145 10.60 7.43 4.92
N ALA A 146 9.70 6.78 5.66
CA ALA A 146 9.73 5.33 5.83
C ALA A 146 9.50 4.59 4.50
N ALA A 147 8.54 5.07 3.70
CA ALA A 147 8.24 4.53 2.40
C ALA A 147 9.41 4.72 1.41
N GLU A 148 10.07 5.87 1.40
CA GLU A 148 11.27 6.11 0.59
C GLU A 148 12.39 5.14 0.95
N LYS A 149 12.71 4.97 2.23
CA LYS A 149 13.71 4.01 2.70
C LYS A 149 13.38 2.56 2.30
N VAL A 150 12.11 2.16 2.37
CA VAL A 150 11.71 0.78 2.05
C VAL A 150 11.64 0.54 0.54
N PHE A 151 11.01 1.46 -0.21
CA PHE A 151 10.69 1.22 -1.61
C PHE A 151 11.76 1.74 -2.57
N LEU A 152 12.36 2.90 -2.31
CA LEU A 152 13.40 3.46 -3.17
C LEU A 152 14.78 2.89 -2.81
N GLU A 153 15.13 2.89 -1.52
CA GLU A 153 16.43 2.39 -1.05
C GLU A 153 16.45 0.86 -0.83
N ARG A 154 15.31 0.19 -0.98
CA ARG A 154 15.14 -1.27 -0.83
C ARG A 154 15.58 -1.80 0.54
N ARG A 155 15.38 -1.01 1.60
CA ARG A 155 15.75 -1.41 2.95
C ARG A 155 14.69 -2.31 3.59
N PRO A 156 15.08 -3.27 4.45
CA PRO A 156 14.12 -4.06 5.21
C PRO A 156 13.23 -3.17 6.09
N VAL A 157 11.92 -3.41 6.07
CA VAL A 157 10.93 -2.67 6.87
C VAL A 157 11.36 -2.51 8.34
N PRO A 158 11.77 -3.58 9.07
CA PRO A 158 12.14 -3.45 10.48
C PRO A 158 13.27 -2.47 10.74
N GLN A 159 14.22 -2.36 9.80
CA GLN A 159 15.38 -1.48 9.93
C GLN A 159 14.98 -0.02 9.65
N ALA A 160 14.18 0.21 8.60
CA ALA A 160 13.71 1.54 8.25
C ALA A 160 12.82 2.15 9.35
N THR A 161 11.95 1.34 9.97
CA THR A 161 11.05 1.78 11.05
C THR A 161 11.78 1.96 12.38
N ALA A 162 12.78 1.11 12.70
CA ALA A 162 13.54 1.23 13.94
C ALA A 162 14.34 2.54 13.99
N GLU A 163 15.03 2.91 12.90
CA GLU A 163 15.79 4.17 12.84
C GLU A 163 14.92 5.41 13.02
N LEU A 164 13.69 5.39 12.49
CA LEU A 164 12.76 6.51 12.65
C LEU A 164 12.22 6.57 14.09
N GLY A 165 12.03 5.42 14.75
CA GLY A 165 11.70 5.37 16.17
C GLY A 165 12.84 5.86 17.07
N ASP A 166 14.08 5.45 16.78
CA ASP A 166 15.27 5.86 17.52
C ASP A 166 15.56 7.36 17.35
N GLN A 167 15.34 7.91 16.15
CA GLN A 167 15.43 9.35 15.90
C GLN A 167 14.39 10.14 16.69
N GLN A 168 13.15 9.65 16.74
CA GLN A 168 12.09 10.28 17.55
C GLN A 168 12.45 10.27 19.03
N LEU A 169 12.91 9.14 19.57
CA LEU A 169 13.36 9.04 20.96
C LEU A 169 14.53 9.98 21.24
N ALA A 170 15.45 10.14 20.29
CA ALA A 170 16.57 11.07 20.41
C ALA A 170 16.14 12.54 20.33
N ASP A 171 15.08 12.87 19.58
CA ASP A 171 14.52 14.22 19.50
C ASP A 171 13.68 14.55 20.74
N ASP A 172 12.86 13.62 21.23
CA ASP A 172 12.09 13.76 22.48
C ASP A 172 13.04 13.92 23.68
N ALA A 173 14.19 13.25 23.67
CA ALA A 173 15.23 13.41 24.69
C ALA A 173 15.93 14.78 24.67
N LYS A 174 15.73 15.62 23.63
CA LYS A 174 16.29 16.98 23.60
C LYS A 174 15.43 17.98 24.37
N GLU A 175 14.14 17.72 24.55
CA GLU A 175 13.28 18.65 25.29
C GLU A 175 13.42 18.46 26.80
N PRO A 176 13.68 19.54 27.56
CA PRO A 176 13.80 19.45 28.99
C PRO A 176 12.47 19.02 29.62
N PRO A 177 12.50 18.12 30.61
CA PRO A 177 11.28 17.69 31.28
C PRO A 177 10.62 18.87 32.00
N ALA A 178 9.32 18.75 32.29
CA ALA A 178 8.56 19.82 32.93
C ALA A 178 9.17 20.21 34.30
N GLY A 179 9.02 21.47 34.70
CA GLY A 179 9.58 21.99 35.94
C GLY A 179 9.08 21.27 37.21
N ASN A 180 7.97 20.52 37.12
CA ASN A 180 7.40 19.69 38.17
C ASN A 180 7.63 18.18 37.98
N ALA A 181 8.36 17.75 36.95
CA ALA A 181 8.66 16.34 36.68
C ALA A 181 9.45 15.69 37.84
N SER A 182 9.56 14.36 37.85
CA SER A 182 10.29 13.64 38.89
C SER A 182 11.80 13.93 38.83
N GLN A 183 12.51 13.70 39.93
CA GLN A 183 13.98 13.74 39.95
C GLN A 183 14.58 12.77 38.92
N GLU A 184 13.99 11.59 38.79
CA GLU A 184 14.43 10.56 37.84
C GLU A 184 14.32 11.04 36.38
N ALA A 185 13.19 11.65 35.99
CA ALA A 185 13.02 12.22 34.66
C ALA A 185 14.03 13.34 34.34
N TRP A 186 14.31 14.20 35.33
CA TRP A 186 15.34 15.24 35.20
C TRP A 186 16.75 14.65 35.09
N ALA A 187 17.06 13.62 35.87
CA ALA A 187 18.36 12.96 35.83
C ALA A 187 18.59 12.26 34.48
N ASP A 188 17.61 11.51 34.00
CA ASP A 188 17.69 10.80 32.72
C ASP A 188 17.86 11.77 31.54
N TRP A 189 17.15 12.91 31.55
CA TRP A 189 17.34 13.96 30.54
C TRP A 189 18.74 14.58 30.59
N VAL A 190 19.28 14.85 31.78
CA VAL A 190 20.64 15.38 31.94
C VAL A 190 21.69 14.38 31.44
N ILE A 191 21.55 13.09 31.77
CA ILE A 191 22.45 12.02 31.30
C ILE A 191 22.39 11.91 29.77
N ALA A 192 21.19 11.97 29.19
CA ALA A 192 21.00 11.89 27.75
C ALA A 192 21.59 13.10 27.00
N THR A 193 21.46 14.30 27.54
CA THR A 193 21.94 15.55 26.90
C THR A 193 23.39 15.88 27.22
N ARG A 194 23.95 15.33 28.31
CA ARG A 194 25.31 15.58 28.81
C ARG A 194 25.98 14.25 29.18
N PRO A 195 26.36 13.44 28.18
CA PRO A 195 27.02 12.15 28.41
C PRO A 195 28.43 12.29 29.01
N ASP A 196 28.95 13.51 29.14
CA ASP A 196 30.20 13.84 29.80
C ASP A 196 30.11 13.83 31.34
N LEU A 197 28.91 13.80 31.90
CA LEU A 197 28.69 13.82 33.35
C LEU A 197 28.67 12.41 33.95
N ASP A 198 29.09 12.29 35.21
CA ASP A 198 28.99 11.03 35.95
C ASP A 198 27.52 10.72 36.31
N GLU A 199 27.04 9.56 35.87
CA GLU A 199 25.65 9.14 36.02
C GLU A 199 25.24 9.02 37.50
N ALA A 200 26.15 8.57 38.37
CA ALA A 200 25.85 8.40 39.79
C ALA A 200 25.75 9.76 40.51
N GLU A 201 26.60 10.72 40.13
CA GLU A 201 26.52 12.09 40.62
C GLU A 201 25.20 12.76 40.19
N VAL A 202 24.83 12.66 38.89
CA VAL A 202 23.58 13.25 38.38
C VAL A 202 22.35 12.67 39.07
N ARG A 203 22.30 11.34 39.28
CA ARG A 203 21.16 10.72 39.97
C ARG A 203 21.09 11.05 41.47
N ALA A 204 22.22 11.43 42.10
CA ALA A 204 22.25 11.84 43.49
C ALA A 204 21.76 13.30 43.70
N MET A 205 21.75 14.13 42.66
CA MET A 205 21.28 15.51 42.72
C MET A 205 19.76 15.58 42.90
N LYS A 206 19.30 16.63 43.60
CA LYS A 206 17.86 16.87 43.72
C LYS A 206 17.31 17.42 42.42
N ARG A 207 16.03 17.15 42.15
CA ARG A 207 15.29 17.71 41.00
C ARG A 207 15.53 19.21 40.80
N ASP A 208 15.42 19.99 41.87
CA ASP A 208 15.52 21.45 41.78
C ASP A 208 16.95 21.90 41.41
N GLU A 209 17.97 21.17 41.86
CA GLU A 209 19.39 21.40 41.52
C GLU A 209 19.64 21.03 40.04
N LEU A 210 19.11 19.88 39.59
CA LEU A 210 19.19 19.47 38.18
C LEU A 210 18.55 20.51 37.25
N ARG A 211 17.37 21.02 37.63
CA ARG A 211 16.65 22.05 36.88
C ARG A 211 17.39 23.39 36.87
N GLU A 212 17.92 23.83 38.01
CA GLU A 212 18.63 25.11 38.10
C GLU A 212 19.95 25.09 37.33
N GLN A 213 20.67 23.98 37.39
CA GLN A 213 21.99 23.87 36.80
C GLN A 213 21.97 23.54 35.30
N TYR A 214 21.05 22.68 34.87
CA TYR A 214 21.01 22.14 33.50
C TYR A 214 19.74 22.49 32.74
N GLY A 215 18.69 22.97 33.42
CA GLY A 215 17.45 23.36 32.77
C GLY A 215 17.60 24.62 31.90
N PRO A 216 16.64 24.86 30.99
CA PRO A 216 16.62 26.05 30.15
C PRO A 216 16.53 27.31 31.02
N ARG A 217 17.42 28.28 30.78
CA ARG A 217 17.36 29.58 31.46
C ARG A 217 16.29 30.44 30.78
N PRO A 218 15.43 31.14 31.54
CA PRO A 218 14.53 32.12 30.94
C PRO A 218 15.36 33.23 30.28
N GLU A 219 15.08 33.50 29.00
CA GLU A 219 15.60 34.69 28.28
C GLU A 219 14.99 35.99 28.80
#